data_AF-A0A7R9W6S2-F1
#
_entry.id   AF-A0A7R9W6S2-F1
#
_cell.length_a   1.000
_cell.length_b   1.000
_cell.length_c   1.000
_cell.angle_alpha   90.00
_cell.angle_beta   90.00
_cell.angle_gamma   90.00
#
_symmetry.space_group_name_H-M   'P 1'
#
loop_
_entity.id
_entity.type
_entity.pdbx_description
1 polymer ?
#
loop_
_entity_poly.entity_id
_entity_poly.type
_entity_poly.pdbx_seq_one_letter_code
_entity_poly.pdbx_strand_id
1 'polypeptide(L)'
;EDNPEFVFGRAFLTLAWSLMARVDEAAKAHVKHVRWAGDCLVIFFAQTKGTQEGCVNLNEPWHVYANPLEPACCPILALACYLLTYPGILCGEGPLFLGGNPIDRFEKIFNKILKKHEKQIRQQFHLDIADLGTHSIRKGSATFCCSGVTCAPPIVSICLRADWSLGNVKERYLRFECAGDEFTGRTASGLDGLSFEFAASPPYFEGDEEVQVGVELWVDEFVDEDSSFMVRGVIRACLASFSYHIDFLDDTLPRSSPIRTSKAFRSPPDPTVLAAAEVRYPWTATAQTPKATGIPPHVSLLCSMAGLLKGQADLPGKVVAGVAELLRERDEEGGGGGAGSLRLSRALQKNHNEVMVRLRRLES
;
A
#
# COMPACT_ATOMS: atom_id res chain seq x y z
N GLU A 1 -0.28 -10.17 20.25
CA GLU A 1 0.44 -11.06 21.19
C GLU A 1 1.85 -10.54 21.36
N ASP A 2 2.45 -10.80 22.52
CA ASP A 2 3.69 -10.17 22.97
C ASP A 2 4.96 -10.93 22.53
N ASN A 3 4.83 -11.95 21.67
CA ASN A 3 5.99 -12.66 21.16
C ASN A 3 6.62 -11.88 19.98
N PRO A 4 7.92 -11.58 20.05
CA PRO A 4 8.62 -10.89 18.97
C PRO A 4 8.46 -11.54 17.58
N GLU A 5 8.29 -12.85 17.56
CA GLU A 5 8.11 -13.67 16.37
C GLU A 5 6.86 -13.28 15.54
N PHE A 6 5.87 -12.59 16.12
CA PHE A 6 4.67 -12.20 15.38
C PHE A 6 4.89 -11.10 14.36
N VAL A 7 5.91 -10.25 14.55
CA VAL A 7 6.29 -9.24 13.56
C VAL A 7 6.75 -9.94 12.27
N PHE A 8 7.61 -10.97 12.42
CA PHE A 8 8.00 -11.84 11.32
C PHE A 8 6.80 -12.59 10.73
N GLY A 9 5.99 -13.23 11.57
CA GLY A 9 4.87 -14.06 11.11
C GLY A 9 3.88 -13.27 10.24
N ARG A 10 3.57 -12.02 10.63
CA ARG A 10 2.73 -11.11 9.85
C ARG A 10 3.39 -10.74 8.53
N ALA A 11 4.64 -10.25 8.55
CA ALA A 11 5.38 -9.87 7.36
C ALA A 11 5.51 -11.02 6.36
N PHE A 12 5.84 -12.23 6.83
CA PHE A 12 5.97 -13.42 6.00
C PHE A 12 4.62 -13.82 5.39
N LEU A 13 3.54 -13.85 6.18
CA LEU A 13 2.20 -14.22 5.67
C LEU A 13 1.72 -13.25 4.60
N THR A 14 1.74 -11.94 4.88
CA THR A 14 1.21 -10.92 3.97
C THR A 14 2.05 -10.83 2.71
N LEU A 15 3.37 -11.00 2.81
CA LEU A 15 4.25 -11.00 1.66
C LEU A 15 4.06 -12.27 0.83
N ALA A 16 4.03 -13.47 1.42
CA ALA A 16 3.79 -14.72 0.70
C ALA A 16 2.42 -14.73 0.01
N TRP A 17 1.38 -14.20 0.66
CA TRP A 17 0.05 -14.01 0.09
C TRP A 17 0.09 -13.06 -1.11
N SER A 18 0.67 -11.87 -0.94
CA SER A 18 0.72 -10.86 -1.99
C SER A 18 1.55 -11.32 -3.19
N LEU A 19 2.67 -11.99 -2.94
CA LEU A 19 3.50 -12.60 -3.98
C LEU A 19 2.81 -13.78 -4.66
N MET A 20 1.78 -14.37 -4.05
CA MET A 20 1.17 -15.61 -4.53
C MET A 20 2.23 -16.72 -4.74
N ALA A 21 3.29 -16.68 -3.93
CA ALA A 21 4.43 -17.57 -4.03
C ALA A 21 4.27 -18.77 -3.11
N ARG A 22 5.00 -19.86 -3.37
CA ARG A 22 5.13 -20.92 -2.37
C ARG A 22 5.88 -20.38 -1.15
N VAL A 23 5.64 -20.96 0.02
CA VAL A 23 6.39 -20.60 1.23
C VAL A 23 7.90 -20.84 1.06
N ASP A 24 8.29 -21.86 0.27
CA ASP A 24 9.68 -22.12 -0.10
C ASP A 24 10.31 -21.01 -0.94
N GLU A 25 9.53 -20.40 -1.83
CA GLU A 25 9.97 -19.30 -2.70
C GLU A 25 10.02 -18.00 -1.89
N ALA A 26 8.97 -17.71 -1.12
CA ALA A 26 8.93 -16.55 -0.23
C ALA A 26 10.07 -16.56 0.81
N ALA A 27 10.42 -17.74 1.34
CA ALA A 27 11.55 -17.90 2.27
C ALA A 27 12.92 -17.63 1.62
N LYS A 28 13.03 -17.73 0.29
CA LYS A 28 14.25 -17.42 -0.48
C LYS A 28 14.30 -15.96 -0.95
N ALA A 29 13.33 -15.12 -0.56
CA ALA A 29 13.38 -13.69 -0.83
C ALA A 29 14.68 -13.10 -0.27
N HIS A 30 15.34 -12.27 -1.07
CA HIS A 30 16.70 -11.85 -0.83
C HIS A 30 16.85 -10.36 -1.10
N VAL A 31 17.57 -9.64 -0.23
CA VAL A 31 17.62 -8.16 -0.26
C VAL A 31 18.10 -7.62 -1.61
N LYS A 32 19.09 -8.27 -2.24
CA LYS A 32 19.59 -7.92 -3.60
C LYS A 32 18.50 -7.89 -4.69
N HIS A 33 17.42 -8.61 -4.50
CA HIS A 33 16.37 -8.80 -5.50
C HIS A 33 15.09 -8.05 -5.14
N VAL A 34 15.17 -7.14 -4.15
CA VAL A 34 14.05 -6.32 -3.72
C VAL A 34 14.39 -4.86 -4.04
N ARG A 35 13.44 -4.15 -4.64
CA ARG A 35 13.56 -2.71 -4.89
C ARG A 35 12.20 -2.05 -4.83
N TRP A 36 12.20 -0.74 -4.57
CA TRP A 36 11.02 0.08 -4.79
C TRP A 36 11.01 0.62 -6.22
N ALA A 37 9.90 0.50 -6.93
CA ALA A 37 9.75 1.04 -8.28
C ALA A 37 8.34 1.61 -8.49
N GLY A 38 8.27 2.90 -8.84
CA GLY A 38 7.00 3.60 -8.97
C GLY A 38 6.23 3.60 -7.65
N ASP A 39 5.11 2.91 -7.63
CA ASP A 39 4.12 2.87 -6.55
C ASP A 39 4.10 1.54 -5.78
N CYS A 40 5.08 0.66 -5.98
CA CYS A 40 5.08 -0.68 -5.38
C CYS A 40 6.48 -1.21 -5.03
N LEU A 41 6.47 -2.27 -4.23
CA LEU A 41 7.62 -3.12 -3.97
C LEU A 41 7.75 -4.15 -5.10
N VAL A 42 8.94 -4.26 -5.67
CA VAL A 42 9.25 -5.21 -6.75
C VAL A 42 10.23 -6.25 -6.23
N ILE A 43 9.87 -7.53 -6.38
CA ILE A 43 10.68 -8.67 -5.97
C ILE A 43 11.00 -9.55 -7.18
N PHE A 44 12.27 -9.95 -7.31
CA PHE A 44 12.72 -10.93 -8.29
C PHE A 44 13.13 -12.23 -7.60
N PHE A 45 12.79 -13.36 -8.22
CA PHE A 45 13.24 -14.67 -7.78
C PHE A 45 14.36 -15.20 -8.68
N ALA A 46 15.45 -15.67 -8.07
CA ALA A 46 16.56 -16.30 -8.76
C ALA A 46 16.21 -17.69 -9.32
N GLN A 47 15.32 -18.39 -8.62
CA GLN A 47 14.85 -19.73 -8.96
C GLN A 47 13.37 -19.82 -8.58
N THR A 48 12.54 -20.21 -9.54
CA THR A 48 11.15 -20.62 -9.31
C THR A 48 11.01 -22.07 -9.74
N LYS A 49 9.96 -22.78 -9.31
CA LYS A 49 9.79 -24.17 -9.76
C LYS A 49 9.54 -24.26 -11.27
N GLY A 50 8.96 -23.23 -11.89
CA GLY A 50 8.80 -23.09 -13.34
C GLY A 50 10.08 -22.70 -14.10
N THR A 51 11.12 -22.22 -13.41
CA THR A 51 12.40 -21.81 -14.03
C THR A 51 13.57 -22.25 -13.15
N GLN A 52 14.14 -23.43 -13.46
CA GLN A 52 15.24 -24.04 -12.71
C GLN A 52 16.65 -23.57 -13.15
N GLU A 53 16.75 -22.82 -14.25
CA GLU A 53 18.02 -22.24 -14.66
C GLU A 53 18.42 -21.16 -13.63
N GLY A 54 19.60 -21.29 -13.04
CA GLY A 54 20.07 -20.49 -11.88
C GLY A 54 20.35 -19.01 -12.16
N CYS A 55 19.70 -18.41 -13.15
CA CYS A 55 19.75 -17.00 -13.48
C CYS A 55 18.47 -16.31 -12.99
N VAL A 56 18.61 -15.16 -12.32
CA VAL A 56 17.46 -14.33 -11.95
C VAL A 56 16.73 -13.88 -13.20
N ASN A 57 15.45 -14.27 -13.33
CA ASN A 57 14.62 -13.76 -14.42
C ASN A 57 14.22 -12.32 -14.10
N LEU A 58 15.05 -11.36 -14.54
CA LEU A 58 14.82 -9.93 -14.36
C LEU A 58 13.64 -9.40 -15.20
N ASN A 59 13.07 -10.21 -16.08
CA ASN A 59 11.97 -9.80 -16.97
C ASN A 59 10.58 -10.12 -16.38
N GLU A 60 10.52 -10.92 -15.32
CA GLU A 60 9.25 -11.35 -14.70
C GLU A 60 9.24 -11.02 -13.20
N PRO A 61 9.15 -9.73 -12.83
CA PRO A 61 9.01 -9.30 -11.44
C PRO A 61 7.65 -9.67 -10.82
N TRP A 62 7.63 -9.76 -9.50
CA TRP A 62 6.41 -9.73 -8.69
C TRP A 62 6.22 -8.33 -8.10
N HIS A 63 5.11 -7.67 -8.45
CA HIS A 63 4.73 -6.36 -7.89
C HIS A 63 3.85 -6.54 -6.64
N VAL A 64 4.21 -5.91 -5.53
CA VAL A 64 3.50 -5.97 -4.24
C VAL A 64 3.15 -4.55 -3.79
N TYR A 65 1.87 -4.31 -3.50
CA TYR A 65 1.35 -2.96 -3.26
C TYR A 65 1.02 -2.74 -1.78
N ALA A 66 1.08 -1.48 -1.35
CA ALA A 66 0.52 -1.10 -0.07
C ALA A 66 -1.00 -1.12 -0.12
N ASN A 67 -1.64 -1.51 0.98
CA ASN A 67 -3.07 -1.34 1.20
C ASN A 67 -3.27 -0.34 2.35
N PRO A 68 -3.34 0.96 2.06
CA PRO A 68 -3.49 1.98 3.11
C PRO A 68 -4.86 1.97 3.78
N LEU A 69 -5.84 1.23 3.25
CA LEU A 69 -7.20 1.19 3.79
C LEU A 69 -7.35 0.11 4.86
N GLU A 70 -6.60 -0.99 4.72
CA GLU A 70 -6.61 -2.12 5.65
C GLU A 70 -5.18 -2.37 6.17
N PRO A 71 -4.73 -1.59 7.18
CA PRO A 71 -3.38 -1.72 7.68
C PRO A 71 -3.10 -3.11 8.25
N ALA A 72 -4.08 -3.83 8.82
CA ALA A 72 -3.84 -5.14 9.43
C ALA A 72 -3.28 -6.17 8.43
N CYS A 73 -3.73 -6.13 7.17
CA CYS A 73 -3.30 -7.04 6.10
C CYS A 73 -2.33 -6.40 5.08
N CYS A 74 -2.03 -5.10 5.20
CA CYS A 74 -1.12 -4.40 4.30
C CYS A 74 0.29 -5.03 4.29
N PRO A 75 0.77 -5.56 3.14
CA PRO A 75 2.06 -6.23 3.07
C PRO A 75 3.24 -5.28 3.26
N ILE A 76 3.11 -4.02 2.82
CA ILE A 76 4.17 -3.01 2.98
C ILE A 76 4.27 -2.55 4.43
N LEU A 77 3.15 -2.33 5.13
CA LEU A 77 3.18 -2.01 6.56
C LEU A 77 3.74 -3.17 7.39
N ALA A 78 3.32 -4.40 7.08
CA ALA A 78 3.83 -5.58 7.76
C ALA A 78 5.35 -5.75 7.54
N LEU A 79 5.83 -5.55 6.31
CA LEU A 79 7.25 -5.55 5.99
C LEU A 79 7.99 -4.41 6.69
N ALA A 80 7.42 -3.21 6.75
CA ALA A 80 7.97 -2.06 7.46
C ALA A 80 8.17 -2.37 8.95
N CYS A 81 7.13 -2.91 9.60
CA CYS A 81 7.24 -3.33 11.00
C CYS A 81 8.39 -4.33 11.21
N TYR A 82 8.64 -5.22 10.25
CA TYR A 82 9.72 -6.20 10.35
C TYR A 82 11.10 -5.57 10.10
N LEU A 83 11.28 -4.82 9.02
CA LEU A 83 12.56 -4.22 8.66
C LEU A 83 12.99 -3.12 9.65
N LEU A 84 12.07 -2.30 10.15
CA LEU A 84 12.38 -1.27 11.15
C LEU A 84 12.70 -1.88 12.53
N THR A 85 12.16 -3.08 12.83
CA THR A 85 12.58 -3.83 14.03
C THR A 85 13.99 -4.40 13.87
N TYR A 86 14.37 -4.81 12.65
CA TYR A 86 15.62 -5.47 12.34
C TYR A 86 16.37 -4.78 11.18
N PRO A 87 16.84 -3.53 11.36
CA PRO A 87 17.36 -2.71 10.26
C PRO A 87 18.60 -3.31 9.59
N GLY A 88 19.43 -4.04 10.35
CA GLY A 88 20.63 -4.70 9.82
C GLY A 88 20.38 -5.73 8.71
N ILE A 89 19.13 -6.10 8.43
CA ILE A 89 18.75 -6.91 7.27
C ILE A 89 19.20 -6.25 5.97
N LEU A 90 19.01 -4.93 5.86
CA LEU A 90 19.21 -4.21 4.62
C LEU A 90 20.64 -3.71 4.40
N CYS A 91 21.43 -3.64 5.47
CA CYS A 91 22.88 -3.47 5.40
C CYS A 91 23.55 -4.70 4.74
N GLY A 92 22.87 -5.85 4.76
CA GLY A 92 23.36 -7.10 4.22
C GLY A 92 22.89 -7.38 2.80
N GLU A 93 23.71 -8.15 2.09
CA GLU A 93 23.37 -8.80 0.84
C GLU A 93 22.79 -10.21 1.10
N GLY A 94 21.90 -10.36 2.08
CA GLY A 94 21.45 -11.65 2.59
C GLY A 94 19.96 -11.97 2.38
N PRO A 95 19.48 -13.06 3.01
CA PRO A 95 18.06 -13.40 3.06
C PRO A 95 17.24 -12.27 3.70
N LEU A 96 16.07 -11.98 3.13
CA LEU A 96 15.15 -10.98 3.68
C LEU A 96 14.64 -11.40 5.07
N PHE A 97 14.42 -12.69 5.28
CA PHE A 97 13.96 -13.23 6.55
C PHE A 97 15.12 -13.86 7.34
N LEU A 98 15.48 -13.24 8.46
CA LEU A 98 16.58 -13.70 9.32
C LEU A 98 16.15 -14.85 10.23
N GLY A 99 17.14 -15.60 10.71
CA GLY A 99 16.99 -16.64 11.71
C GLY A 99 16.69 -18.00 11.10
N GLY A 100 17.37 -19.04 11.61
CA GLY A 100 17.26 -20.47 11.25
C GLY A 100 16.51 -20.81 9.96
N ASN A 101 15.51 -21.69 10.06
CA ASN A 101 14.63 -22.06 8.96
C ASN A 101 13.36 -21.19 9.00
N PRO A 102 13.17 -20.23 8.06
CA PRO A 102 11.99 -19.35 8.06
C PRO A 102 10.67 -20.11 7.92
N ILE A 103 10.67 -21.23 7.19
CA ILE A 103 9.47 -22.04 6.93
C ILE A 103 9.00 -22.69 8.22
N ASP A 104 9.89 -23.44 8.91
CA ASP A 104 9.55 -24.10 10.18
C ASP A 104 9.10 -23.08 11.24
N ARG A 105 9.73 -21.90 11.24
CA ARG A 105 9.35 -20.81 12.16
C ARG A 105 7.95 -20.30 11.85
N PHE A 106 7.68 -20.01 10.58
CA PHE A 106 6.37 -19.56 10.13
C PHE A 106 5.29 -20.61 10.41
N GLU A 107 5.53 -21.88 10.11
CA GLU A 107 4.60 -22.98 10.36
C GLU A 107 4.23 -23.11 11.83
N LYS A 108 5.20 -22.97 12.74
CA LYS A 108 4.94 -22.99 14.19
C LYS A 108 4.03 -21.82 14.61
N ILE A 109 4.31 -20.61 14.11
CA ILE A 109 3.50 -19.42 14.38
C ILE A 109 2.08 -19.59 13.81
N PHE A 110 1.98 -20.00 12.56
CA PHE A 110 0.71 -20.18 11.85
C PHE A 110 -0.18 -21.20 12.56
N ASN A 111 0.34 -22.39 12.86
CA ASN A 111 -0.39 -23.41 13.59
C ASN A 111 -0.81 -22.98 15.00
N LYS A 112 0.04 -22.20 15.70
CA LYS A 112 -0.30 -21.64 17.01
C LYS A 112 -1.50 -20.69 16.91
N ILE A 113 -1.53 -19.81 15.90
CA ILE A 113 -2.63 -18.86 15.68
C ILE A 113 -3.92 -19.60 15.28
N LEU A 114 -3.84 -20.56 14.36
CA LEU A 114 -5.00 -21.36 13.94
C LEU A 114 -5.65 -22.07 15.14
N LYS A 115 -4.85 -22.76 15.97
CA LYS A 115 -5.35 -23.45 17.18
C LYS A 115 -5.97 -22.48 18.18
N LYS A 116 -5.35 -21.31 18.37
CA LYS A 116 -5.87 -20.29 19.29
C LYS A 116 -7.23 -19.76 18.86
N HIS A 117 -7.42 -19.55 17.55
CA HIS A 117 -8.63 -18.97 16.98
C HIS A 117 -9.59 -20.00 16.37
N GLU A 118 -9.38 -21.30 16.62
CA GLU A 118 -10.14 -22.39 16.00
C GLU A 118 -11.66 -22.22 16.10
N LYS A 119 -12.16 -21.87 17.29
CA LYS A 119 -13.60 -21.64 17.52
C LYS A 119 -14.13 -20.51 16.66
N GLN A 120 -13.39 -19.40 16.59
CA GLN A 120 -13.76 -18.24 15.79
C GLN A 120 -13.74 -18.58 14.30
N ILE A 121 -12.71 -19.29 13.85
CA ILE A 121 -12.55 -19.71 12.45
C ILE A 121 -13.73 -20.59 12.03
N ARG A 122 -14.08 -21.57 12.86
CA ARG A 122 -15.19 -22.49 12.60
C ARG A 122 -16.55 -21.79 12.58
N GLN A 123 -16.75 -20.83 13.47
CA GLN A 123 -18.03 -20.12 13.61
C GLN A 123 -18.24 -19.03 12.55
N GLN A 124 -17.20 -18.27 12.22
CA GLN A 124 -17.30 -17.12 11.31
C GLN A 124 -17.05 -17.49 9.85
N PHE A 125 -16.11 -18.40 9.59
CA PHE A 125 -15.72 -18.76 8.23
C PHE A 125 -16.18 -20.15 7.81
N HIS A 126 -16.74 -20.94 8.74
CA HIS A 126 -17.19 -22.32 8.48
C HIS A 126 -16.07 -23.23 7.94
N LEU A 127 -14.82 -22.97 8.37
CA LEU A 127 -13.64 -23.73 7.98
C LEU A 127 -13.14 -24.60 9.14
N ASP A 128 -12.61 -25.77 8.81
CA ASP A 128 -11.81 -26.57 9.74
C ASP A 128 -10.35 -26.12 9.67
N ILE A 129 -9.69 -26.00 10.82
CA ILE A 129 -8.26 -25.64 10.86
C ILE A 129 -7.38 -26.72 10.22
N ALA A 130 -7.86 -27.96 10.12
CA ALA A 130 -7.18 -29.05 9.43
C ALA A 130 -7.07 -28.83 7.91
N ASP A 131 -7.96 -28.01 7.34
CA ASP A 131 -7.95 -27.65 5.91
C ASP A 131 -7.02 -26.45 5.60
N LEU A 132 -6.48 -25.83 6.65
CA LEU A 132 -5.61 -24.66 6.55
C LEU A 132 -4.15 -25.05 6.74
N GLY A 133 -3.36 -24.90 5.68
CA GLY A 133 -1.91 -25.10 5.69
C GLY A 133 -1.16 -24.00 4.96
N THR A 134 0.17 -24.07 4.96
CA THR A 134 1.03 -23.13 4.23
C THR A 134 0.71 -23.08 2.73
N HIS A 135 0.32 -24.20 2.14
CA HIS A 135 -0.14 -24.26 0.74
C HIS A 135 -1.45 -23.49 0.49
N SER A 136 -2.27 -23.27 1.51
CA SER A 136 -3.53 -22.52 1.40
C SER A 136 -3.29 -21.04 1.13
N ILE A 137 -2.11 -20.49 1.46
CA ILE A 137 -1.76 -19.08 1.22
C ILE A 137 -1.73 -18.79 -0.29
N ARG A 138 -0.92 -19.55 -1.04
CA ARG A 138 -0.81 -19.37 -2.50
C ARG A 138 -2.14 -19.67 -3.21
N LYS A 139 -2.79 -20.78 -2.84
CA LYS A 139 -4.06 -21.20 -3.47
C LYS A 139 -5.19 -20.21 -3.17
N GLY A 140 -5.25 -19.73 -1.92
CA GLY A 140 -6.21 -18.73 -1.47
C GLY A 140 -6.02 -17.41 -2.18
N SER A 141 -4.77 -16.92 -2.27
CA SER A 141 -4.45 -15.69 -3.01
C SER A 141 -4.85 -15.77 -4.48
N ALA A 142 -4.53 -16.86 -5.18
CA ALA A 142 -4.96 -17.07 -6.55
C ALA A 142 -6.49 -17.10 -6.70
N THR A 143 -7.19 -17.81 -5.79
CA THR A 143 -8.66 -17.89 -5.80
C THR A 143 -9.30 -16.53 -5.54
N PHE A 144 -8.74 -15.77 -4.60
CA PHE A 144 -9.17 -14.42 -4.26
C PHE A 144 -9.06 -13.48 -5.47
N CYS A 145 -7.91 -13.48 -6.16
CA CYS A 145 -7.74 -12.68 -7.36
C CYS A 145 -8.69 -13.10 -8.49
N CYS A 146 -8.94 -14.40 -8.67
CA CYS A 146 -9.86 -14.89 -9.71
C CYS A 146 -11.34 -14.59 -9.45
N SER A 147 -11.74 -14.53 -8.17
CA SER A 147 -13.15 -14.66 -7.79
C SER A 147 -13.68 -13.50 -6.93
N GLY A 148 -12.84 -12.52 -6.59
CA GLY A 148 -13.24 -11.38 -5.78
C GLY A 148 -14.22 -10.44 -6.47
N VAL A 149 -14.10 -10.30 -7.80
CA VAL A 149 -14.94 -9.42 -8.63
C VAL A 149 -15.15 -10.02 -10.02
N THR A 150 -16.21 -9.61 -10.74
CA THR A 150 -16.46 -10.07 -12.12
C THR A 150 -15.44 -9.54 -13.13
N CYS A 151 -14.77 -8.43 -12.82
CA CYS A 151 -13.70 -7.82 -13.58
C CYS A 151 -12.32 -8.15 -12.97
N ALA A 152 -12.05 -9.43 -12.76
CA ALA A 152 -10.82 -9.93 -12.16
C ALA A 152 -9.57 -9.72 -13.06
N PRO A 153 -8.34 -9.77 -12.50
CA PRO A 153 -7.12 -9.82 -13.28
C PRO A 153 -7.10 -10.96 -14.29
N PRO A 154 -6.36 -10.83 -15.41
CA PRO A 154 -6.25 -11.89 -16.39
C PRO A 154 -5.78 -13.20 -15.74
N ILE A 155 -6.50 -14.29 -15.98
CA ILE A 155 -6.15 -15.61 -15.44
C ILE A 155 -4.73 -16.04 -15.81
N VAL A 156 -4.23 -15.61 -16.97
CA VAL A 156 -2.84 -15.83 -17.40
C VAL A 156 -1.86 -15.22 -16.40
N SER A 157 -2.05 -13.96 -16.02
CA SER A 157 -1.19 -13.27 -15.05
C SER A 157 -1.24 -13.94 -13.68
N ILE A 158 -2.43 -14.36 -13.24
CA ILE A 158 -2.60 -15.09 -11.97
C ILE A 158 -1.86 -16.44 -12.01
N CYS A 159 -2.02 -17.23 -13.08
CA CYS A 159 -1.35 -18.52 -13.23
C CYS A 159 0.18 -18.36 -13.29
N LEU A 160 0.69 -17.38 -14.04
CA LEU A 160 2.13 -17.11 -14.12
C LEU A 160 2.68 -16.69 -12.76
N ARG A 161 2.00 -15.76 -12.07
CA ARG A 161 2.39 -15.30 -10.71
C ARG A 161 2.36 -16.44 -9.68
N ALA A 162 1.40 -17.36 -9.79
CA ALA A 162 1.27 -18.53 -8.94
C ALA A 162 2.25 -19.67 -9.30
N ASP A 163 3.09 -19.49 -10.32
CA ASP A 163 3.98 -20.50 -10.87
C ASP A 163 3.21 -21.79 -11.24
N TRP A 164 2.11 -21.61 -11.98
CA TRP A 164 1.27 -22.67 -12.52
C TRP A 164 1.44 -22.78 -14.04
N SER A 165 1.61 -24.01 -14.53
CA SER A 165 1.69 -24.27 -15.97
C SER A 165 0.40 -23.84 -16.66
N LEU A 166 0.54 -23.13 -17.77
CA LEU A 166 -0.57 -22.81 -18.67
C LEU A 166 -0.82 -23.95 -19.68
N GLY A 167 0.05 -24.95 -19.70
CA GLY A 167 0.06 -26.07 -20.63
C GLY A 167 0.73 -25.74 -21.98
N ASN A 168 1.04 -26.79 -22.73
CA ASN A 168 1.96 -26.75 -23.89
C ASN A 168 1.64 -25.70 -24.96
N VAL A 169 0.35 -25.43 -25.21
CA VAL A 169 -0.07 -24.48 -26.26
C VAL A 169 0.00 -23.06 -25.74
N LYS A 170 -0.59 -22.80 -24.57
CA LYS A 170 -0.74 -21.43 -24.04
C LYS A 170 0.59 -20.81 -23.69
N GLU A 171 1.54 -21.58 -23.15
CA GLU A 171 2.89 -21.08 -22.76
C GLU A 171 3.71 -20.57 -23.96
N ARG A 172 3.37 -20.95 -25.19
CA ARG A 172 4.05 -20.44 -26.39
C ARG A 172 3.63 -19.02 -26.76
N TYR A 173 2.39 -18.64 -26.44
CA TYR A 173 1.75 -17.42 -26.92
C TYR A 173 1.37 -16.43 -25.82
N LEU A 174 1.13 -16.93 -24.60
CA LEU A 174 0.71 -16.14 -23.45
C LEU A 174 1.91 -15.99 -22.51
N ARG A 175 2.47 -14.79 -22.50
CA ARG A 175 3.68 -14.44 -21.75
C ARG A 175 3.36 -13.51 -20.60
N PHE A 176 4.31 -13.40 -19.69
CA PHE A 176 4.29 -12.38 -18.66
C PHE A 176 4.24 -11.00 -19.30
N GLU A 177 3.41 -10.12 -18.73
CA GLU A 177 3.35 -8.70 -19.07
C GLU A 177 3.07 -7.92 -17.78
N CYS A 178 3.82 -6.83 -17.57
CA CYS A 178 3.81 -6.10 -16.29
C CYS A 178 2.42 -5.65 -15.89
N ALA A 179 1.64 -5.05 -16.80
CA ALA A 179 0.31 -4.51 -16.48
C ALA A 179 -0.65 -5.57 -15.89
N GLY A 180 -0.55 -6.83 -16.34
CA GLY A 180 -1.36 -7.91 -15.80
C GLY A 180 -0.89 -8.37 -14.42
N ASP A 181 0.41 -8.41 -14.19
CA ASP A 181 0.98 -8.70 -12.87
C ASP A 181 0.72 -7.58 -11.86
N GLU A 182 0.87 -6.32 -12.26
CA GLU A 182 0.57 -5.13 -11.46
C GLU A 182 -0.91 -5.14 -10.99
N PHE A 183 -1.85 -5.43 -11.91
CA PHE A 183 -3.27 -5.56 -11.54
C PHE A 183 -3.51 -6.74 -10.59
N THR A 184 -2.84 -7.87 -10.83
CA THR A 184 -2.89 -9.04 -9.94
C THR A 184 -2.30 -8.72 -8.57
N GLY A 185 -1.21 -7.96 -8.51
CA GLY A 185 -0.51 -7.56 -7.30
C GLY A 185 -1.36 -6.64 -6.44
N ARG A 186 -1.99 -5.61 -7.02
CA ARG A 186 -2.94 -4.74 -6.31
C ARG A 186 -4.09 -5.53 -5.70
N THR A 187 -4.65 -6.44 -6.50
CA THR A 187 -5.73 -7.32 -6.04
C THR A 187 -5.23 -8.22 -4.90
N ALA A 188 -4.07 -8.88 -5.05
CA ALA A 188 -3.51 -9.76 -4.02
C ALA A 188 -3.17 -9.02 -2.72
N SER A 189 -2.82 -7.73 -2.79
CA SER A 189 -2.61 -6.86 -1.63
C SER A 189 -3.92 -6.42 -0.95
N GLY A 190 -5.08 -6.84 -1.47
CA GLY A 190 -6.39 -6.64 -0.84
C GLY A 190 -7.07 -5.32 -1.16
N LEU A 191 -6.62 -4.60 -2.20
CA LEU A 191 -7.32 -3.42 -2.69
C LEU A 191 -8.65 -3.82 -3.35
N ASP A 192 -9.73 -3.11 -3.03
CA ASP A 192 -11.07 -3.43 -3.53
C ASP A 192 -11.23 -3.03 -5.01
N GLY A 193 -11.31 -4.02 -5.89
CA GLY A 193 -11.47 -3.83 -7.34
C GLY A 193 -12.78 -3.17 -7.78
N LEU A 194 -13.74 -2.96 -6.87
CA LEU A 194 -15.00 -2.23 -7.13
C LEU A 194 -14.98 -0.78 -6.61
N SER A 195 -13.91 -0.35 -5.94
CA SER A 195 -13.75 1.01 -5.42
C SER A 195 -12.78 1.83 -6.27
N PHE A 196 -12.97 3.15 -6.31
CA PHE A 196 -11.95 4.06 -6.85
C PHE A 196 -10.66 4.02 -6.01
N GLU A 197 -10.74 3.57 -4.76
CA GLU A 197 -9.60 3.48 -3.85
C GLU A 197 -8.62 2.38 -4.26
N PHE A 198 -9.02 1.51 -5.19
CA PHE A 198 -8.10 0.61 -5.88
C PHE A 198 -6.92 1.34 -6.53
N ALA A 199 -7.12 2.61 -6.93
CA ALA A 199 -6.10 3.47 -7.50
C ALA A 199 -5.40 4.39 -6.48
N ALA A 200 -5.58 4.16 -5.18
CA ALA A 200 -4.84 4.87 -4.16
C ALA A 200 -3.32 4.68 -4.37
N SER A 201 -2.57 5.75 -4.12
CA SER A 201 -1.12 5.68 -4.00
C SER A 201 -0.74 4.83 -2.78
N PRO A 202 0.48 4.26 -2.74
CA PRO A 202 1.05 3.88 -1.46
C PRO A 202 1.19 5.12 -0.56
N PRO A 203 1.29 4.95 0.77
CA PRO A 203 1.79 6.00 1.62
C PRO A 203 3.15 6.50 1.11
N TYR A 204 3.29 7.81 0.95
CA TYR A 204 4.54 8.46 0.54
C TYR A 204 4.68 9.81 1.25
N PHE A 205 5.90 10.33 1.35
CA PHE A 205 6.15 11.65 1.94
C PHE A 205 5.95 12.75 0.91
N GLU A 206 4.96 13.60 1.13
CA GLU A 206 4.75 14.84 0.39
C GLU A 206 5.21 16.03 1.22
N GLY A 207 5.99 16.91 0.63
CA GLY A 207 6.41 18.13 1.29
C GLY A 207 7.41 18.92 0.45
N ASP A 208 7.80 20.06 0.97
CA ASP A 208 8.87 20.88 0.38
C ASP A 208 10.25 20.27 0.63
N GLU A 209 11.29 20.98 0.18
CA GLU A 209 12.68 20.54 0.31
C GLU A 209 13.10 20.25 1.75
N GLU A 210 12.58 20.99 2.74
CA GLU A 210 12.90 20.78 4.14
C GLU A 210 12.37 19.43 4.64
N VAL A 211 11.12 19.10 4.29
CA VAL A 211 10.55 17.77 4.56
C VAL A 211 11.37 16.68 3.87
N GLN A 212 11.73 16.87 2.61
CA GLN A 212 12.49 15.87 1.84
C GLN A 212 13.88 15.61 2.45
N VAL A 213 14.57 16.66 2.91
CA VAL A 213 15.85 16.53 3.63
C VAL A 213 15.65 15.77 4.93
N GLY A 214 14.62 16.09 5.71
CA GLY A 214 14.29 15.38 6.94
C GLY A 214 14.00 13.90 6.72
N VAL A 215 13.30 13.55 5.63
CA VAL A 215 13.07 12.15 5.23
C VAL A 215 14.38 11.44 4.91
N GLU A 216 15.27 12.04 4.13
CA GLU A 216 16.53 11.40 3.76
C GLU A 216 17.45 11.19 4.97
N LEU A 217 17.55 12.17 5.87
CA LEU A 217 18.27 12.01 7.14
C LEU A 217 17.70 10.87 7.98
N TRP A 218 16.38 10.70 7.98
CA TRP A 218 15.75 9.59 8.70
C TRP A 218 16.00 8.24 8.03
N VAL A 219 15.98 8.18 6.69
CA VAL A 219 16.34 6.97 5.92
C VAL A 219 17.77 6.54 6.27
N ASP A 220 18.72 7.48 6.35
CA ASP A 220 20.13 7.22 6.68
C ASP A 220 20.34 6.56 8.05
N GLU A 221 19.38 6.66 8.98
CA GLU A 221 19.49 5.98 10.28
C GLU A 221 19.29 4.45 10.21
N PHE A 222 18.75 3.94 9.10
CA PHE A 222 18.37 2.53 8.90
C PHE A 222 19.17 1.82 7.80
N VAL A 223 20.02 2.54 7.07
CA VAL A 223 20.82 2.00 5.96
C VAL A 223 22.26 2.51 6.05
N ASP A 224 23.21 1.73 5.55
CA ASP A 224 24.60 2.17 5.46
C ASP A 224 24.78 3.21 4.33
N GLU A 225 25.80 4.07 4.41
CA GLU A 225 26.09 5.09 3.38
C GLU A 225 26.23 4.50 1.96
N ASP A 226 26.82 3.30 1.85
CA ASP A 226 27.03 2.59 0.58
C ASP A 226 25.79 1.82 0.09
N SER A 227 24.66 1.90 0.80
CA SER A 227 23.44 1.17 0.45
C SER A 227 22.90 1.65 -0.90
N SER A 228 22.56 0.69 -1.77
CA SER A 228 22.03 1.01 -3.10
C SER A 228 20.77 1.86 -3.04
N PHE A 229 20.56 2.72 -4.04
CA PHE A 229 19.34 3.50 -4.21
C PHE A 229 18.05 2.66 -4.12
N MET A 230 18.12 1.40 -4.59
CA MET A 230 17.00 0.46 -4.50
C MET A 230 16.61 0.13 -3.06
N VAL A 231 17.59 -0.12 -2.19
CA VAL A 231 17.37 -0.42 -0.76
C VAL A 231 16.88 0.83 -0.03
N ARG A 232 17.47 2.00 -0.32
CA ARG A 232 17.00 3.29 0.22
C ARG A 232 15.53 3.55 -0.11
N GLY A 233 15.12 3.30 -1.36
CA GLY A 233 13.71 3.40 -1.77
C GLY A 233 12.78 2.48 -0.99
N VAL A 234 13.21 1.25 -0.66
CA VAL A 234 12.42 0.31 0.16
C VAL A 234 12.25 0.84 1.58
N ILE A 235 13.32 1.33 2.22
CA ILE A 235 13.23 1.91 3.56
C ILE A 235 12.36 3.15 3.56
N ARG A 236 12.53 4.04 2.59
CA ARG A 236 11.71 5.24 2.45
C ARG A 236 10.22 4.90 2.36
N ALA A 237 9.84 3.91 1.58
CA ALA A 237 8.46 3.44 1.50
C ALA A 237 7.98 2.76 2.79
N CYS A 238 8.86 2.02 3.48
CA CYS A 238 8.54 1.44 4.79
C CYS A 238 8.29 2.51 5.84
N LEU A 239 9.12 3.57 5.90
CA LEU A 239 8.96 4.71 6.81
C LEU A 239 7.69 5.50 6.50
N ALA A 240 7.36 5.70 5.22
CA ALA A 240 6.10 6.36 4.84
C ALA A 240 4.88 5.55 5.27
N SER A 241 4.88 4.23 5.01
CA SER A 241 3.80 3.33 5.44
C SER A 241 3.69 3.26 6.96
N PHE A 242 4.82 3.21 7.66
CA PHE A 242 4.87 3.28 9.12
C PHE A 242 4.23 4.57 9.66
N SER A 243 4.64 5.72 9.12
CA SER A 243 4.21 7.03 9.59
C SER A 243 2.73 7.26 9.35
N TYR A 244 2.23 6.90 8.16
CA TYR A 244 0.81 7.00 7.81
C TYR A 244 -0.09 6.12 8.69
N HIS A 245 0.47 5.03 9.23
CA HIS A 245 -0.27 4.07 10.07
C HIS A 245 0.12 4.11 11.55
N ILE A 246 0.79 5.18 12.01
CA ILE A 246 1.31 5.23 13.38
C ILE A 246 0.21 5.09 14.43
N ASP A 247 -0.93 5.76 14.23
CA ASP A 247 -2.09 5.69 15.13
C ASP A 247 -2.63 4.26 15.23
N PHE A 248 -2.77 3.58 14.09
CA PHE A 248 -3.19 2.17 14.05
C PHE A 248 -2.21 1.27 14.81
N LEU A 249 -0.91 1.48 14.62
CA LEU A 249 0.11 0.69 15.32
C LEU A 249 0.08 0.97 16.83
N ASP A 250 -0.15 2.22 17.23
CA ASP A 250 -0.25 2.59 18.63
C ASP A 250 -1.48 1.99 19.31
N ASP A 251 -2.63 1.97 18.62
CA ASP A 251 -3.88 1.43 19.12
C ASP A 251 -3.88 -0.11 19.18
N THR A 252 -3.24 -0.77 18.22
CA THR A 252 -3.35 -2.24 18.06
C THR A 252 -2.20 -3.03 18.65
N LEU A 253 -0.98 -2.47 18.71
CA LEU A 253 0.19 -3.22 19.15
C LEU A 253 0.39 -3.14 20.67
N PRO A 254 0.66 -4.27 21.35
CA PRO A 254 1.04 -4.27 22.76
C PRO A 254 2.27 -3.40 23.03
N ARG A 255 2.37 -2.84 24.25
CA ARG A 255 3.55 -2.06 24.68
C ARG A 255 4.88 -2.84 24.63
N SER A 256 4.79 -4.16 24.77
CA SER A 256 5.90 -5.11 24.70
C SER A 256 6.30 -5.49 23.26
N SER A 257 5.60 -5.00 22.23
CA SER A 257 5.90 -5.32 20.83
C SER A 257 7.32 -4.86 20.45
N PRO A 258 8.13 -5.68 19.75
CA PRO A 258 9.51 -5.33 19.41
C PRO A 258 9.65 -4.05 18.60
N ILE A 259 8.68 -3.76 17.72
CA ILE A 259 8.71 -2.54 16.91
C ILE A 259 8.74 -1.28 17.79
N ARG A 260 8.14 -1.31 19.00
CA ARG A 260 8.21 -0.19 19.96
C ARG A 260 9.61 0.04 20.52
N THR A 261 10.51 -0.93 20.37
CA THR A 261 11.93 -0.78 20.73
C THR A 261 12.81 -0.28 19.58
N SER A 262 12.27 -0.27 18.36
CA SER A 262 12.97 0.23 17.17
C SER A 262 13.28 1.73 17.27
N LYS A 263 14.27 2.18 16.49
CA LYS A 263 14.57 3.61 16.35
C LYS A 263 13.36 4.40 15.85
N ALA A 264 12.58 3.83 14.93
CA ALA A 264 11.41 4.50 14.35
C ALA A 264 10.37 4.94 15.40
N PHE A 265 10.22 4.18 16.49
CA PHE A 265 9.34 4.52 17.61
C PHE A 265 10.04 5.32 18.72
N ARG A 266 11.32 5.04 19.00
CA ARG A 266 12.03 5.65 20.15
C ARG A 266 12.60 7.03 19.84
N SER A 267 12.90 7.28 18.57
CA SER A 267 13.50 8.50 18.06
C SER A 267 12.85 8.83 16.70
N PRO A 268 11.55 9.16 16.67
CA PRO A 268 10.90 9.60 15.43
C PRO A 268 11.53 10.93 14.95
N PRO A 269 11.40 11.25 13.66
CA PRO A 269 11.89 12.51 13.10
C PRO A 269 11.03 13.68 13.60
N ASP A 270 11.31 14.89 13.11
CA ASP A 270 10.45 16.04 13.36
C ASP A 270 8.97 15.72 13.07
N PRO A 271 8.01 16.14 13.92
CA PRO A 271 6.59 15.87 13.70
C PRO A 271 6.07 16.30 12.32
N THR A 272 6.66 17.33 11.71
CA THR A 272 6.33 17.79 10.35
C THR A 272 6.69 16.73 9.31
N VAL A 273 7.86 16.09 9.44
CA VAL A 273 8.30 14.98 8.58
C VAL A 273 7.42 13.75 8.78
N LEU A 274 7.06 13.46 10.03
CA LEU A 274 6.19 12.32 10.34
C LEU A 274 4.78 12.52 9.76
N ALA A 275 4.22 13.73 9.88
CA ALA A 275 2.90 14.08 9.37
C ALA A 275 2.83 14.25 7.84
N ALA A 276 3.99 14.32 7.16
CA ALA A 276 4.07 14.43 5.70
C ALA A 276 3.73 13.13 4.97
N ALA A 277 3.64 12.00 5.67
CA ALA A 277 3.24 10.74 5.07
C ALA A 277 1.74 10.73 4.75
N GLU A 278 1.39 10.68 3.46
CA GLU A 278 0.01 10.72 3.01
C GLU A 278 -0.28 9.75 1.87
N VAL A 279 -1.56 9.57 1.59
CA VAL A 279 -2.08 8.80 0.46
C VAL A 279 -2.90 9.72 -0.42
N ARG A 280 -2.64 9.66 -1.72
CA ARG A 280 -3.36 10.44 -2.72
C ARG A 280 -4.09 9.56 -3.71
N TYR A 281 -5.14 10.15 -4.27
CA TYR A 281 -5.92 9.59 -5.36
C TYR A 281 -5.60 10.29 -6.68
N PRO A 282 -5.97 9.71 -7.84
CA PRO A 282 -5.64 10.28 -9.14
C PRO A 282 -6.02 11.75 -9.35
N TRP A 283 -7.14 12.21 -8.77
CA TRP A 283 -7.60 13.60 -8.89
C TRP A 283 -6.93 14.57 -7.90
N THR A 284 -6.17 14.07 -6.92
CA THR A 284 -5.39 14.87 -5.96
C THR A 284 -3.88 14.78 -6.19
N ALA A 285 -3.44 14.04 -7.21
CA ALA A 285 -2.03 13.79 -7.46
C ALA A 285 -1.22 15.08 -7.70
N THR A 286 0.02 15.09 -7.20
CA THR A 286 1.04 16.14 -7.40
C THR A 286 2.13 15.62 -8.32
N ALA A 287 3.16 16.46 -8.54
CA ALA A 287 4.40 16.03 -9.16
C ALA A 287 5.16 14.98 -8.33
N GLN A 288 4.94 14.90 -7.01
CA GLN A 288 5.60 13.94 -6.12
C GLN A 288 4.82 12.64 -5.96
N THR A 289 3.52 12.63 -6.28
CA THR A 289 2.71 11.42 -6.19
C THR A 289 3.25 10.31 -7.10
N PRO A 290 3.51 9.10 -6.57
CA PRO A 290 3.90 7.96 -7.39
C PRO A 290 2.88 7.66 -8.48
N LYS A 291 3.35 7.41 -9.69
CA LYS A 291 2.48 7.06 -10.83
C LYS A 291 1.83 5.70 -10.57
N ALA A 292 0.50 5.68 -10.49
CA ALA A 292 -0.27 4.46 -10.28
C ALA A 292 -0.10 3.47 -11.46
N THR A 293 0.18 2.21 -11.13
CA THR A 293 0.33 1.08 -12.07
C THR A 293 -0.78 0.03 -11.86
N GLY A 294 -1.00 -0.90 -12.79
CA GLY A 294 -1.99 -1.98 -12.61
C GLY A 294 -3.46 -1.55 -12.46
N ILE A 295 -3.85 -0.36 -12.94
CA ILE A 295 -5.21 0.17 -12.81
C ILE A 295 -6.08 -0.31 -13.98
N PRO A 296 -7.16 -1.09 -13.74
CA PRO A 296 -8.05 -1.52 -14.81
C PRO A 296 -8.98 -0.39 -15.29
N PRO A 297 -9.51 -0.46 -16.52
CA PRO A 297 -10.30 0.63 -17.10
C PRO A 297 -11.52 1.06 -16.29
N HIS A 298 -12.21 0.10 -15.64
CA HIS A 298 -13.40 0.42 -14.83
C HIS A 298 -13.03 1.24 -13.58
N VAL A 299 -11.89 0.97 -12.95
CA VAL A 299 -11.39 1.79 -11.84
C VAL A 299 -11.02 3.18 -12.32
N SER A 300 -10.37 3.32 -13.49
CA SER A 300 -10.07 4.64 -14.06
C SER A 300 -11.32 5.49 -14.29
N LEU A 301 -12.43 4.86 -14.70
CA LEU A 301 -13.73 5.52 -14.80
C LEU A 301 -14.27 5.92 -13.43
N LEU A 302 -14.22 5.02 -12.44
CA LEU A 302 -14.63 5.32 -11.06
C LEU A 302 -13.83 6.50 -10.47
N CYS A 303 -12.52 6.56 -10.71
CA CYS A 303 -11.69 7.69 -10.28
C CYS A 303 -12.09 9.00 -10.96
N SER A 304 -12.40 8.95 -12.25
CA SER A 304 -12.88 10.11 -13.00
C SER A 304 -14.21 10.62 -12.44
N MET A 305 -15.15 9.70 -12.15
CA MET A 305 -16.43 10.02 -11.53
C MET A 305 -16.27 10.61 -10.12
N ALA A 306 -15.41 10.01 -9.29
CA ALA A 306 -15.13 10.50 -7.94
C ALA A 306 -14.49 11.90 -7.97
N GLY A 307 -13.55 12.14 -8.90
CA GLY A 307 -12.95 13.46 -9.12
C GLY A 307 -13.99 14.50 -9.55
N LEU A 308 -14.91 14.14 -10.45
CA LEU A 308 -16.01 15.02 -10.87
C LEU A 308 -16.95 15.36 -9.73
N LEU A 309 -17.35 14.37 -8.92
CA LEU A 309 -18.24 14.58 -7.77
C LEU A 309 -17.59 15.51 -6.74
N LYS A 310 -16.30 15.30 -6.41
CA LYS A 310 -15.56 16.21 -5.52
C LYS A 310 -15.43 17.61 -6.11
N GLY A 311 -15.09 17.72 -7.40
CA GLY A 311 -15.04 18.99 -8.09
C GLY A 311 -16.38 19.74 -8.09
N GLN A 312 -17.50 19.03 -8.24
CA GLN A 312 -18.85 19.58 -8.17
C GLN A 312 -19.20 20.04 -6.76
N ALA A 313 -18.80 19.30 -5.72
CA ALA A 313 -18.98 19.70 -4.32
C ALA A 313 -18.17 20.96 -3.96
N ASP A 314 -16.96 21.09 -4.50
CA ASP A 314 -16.07 22.24 -4.25
C ASP A 314 -16.42 23.49 -5.09
N LEU A 315 -17.09 23.31 -6.23
CA LEU A 315 -17.36 24.37 -7.20
C LEU A 315 -18.02 25.61 -6.59
N PRO A 316 -19.09 25.51 -5.78
CA PRO A 316 -19.72 26.71 -5.25
C PRO A 316 -18.82 27.42 -4.23
N GLY A 317 -17.95 26.70 -3.50
CA GLY A 317 -16.94 27.31 -2.63
C GLY A 317 -15.91 28.12 -3.42
N LYS A 318 -15.44 27.56 -4.55
CA LYS A 318 -14.53 28.27 -5.47
C LYS A 318 -15.17 29.51 -6.10
N VAL A 319 -16.45 29.42 -6.48
CA VAL A 319 -17.21 30.57 -7.02
C VAL A 319 -17.34 31.67 -5.97
N VAL A 320 -17.70 31.33 -4.72
CA VAL A 320 -17.80 32.30 -3.62
C VAL A 320 -16.45 32.97 -3.37
N ALA A 321 -15.36 32.18 -3.31
CA ALA A 321 -14.02 32.70 -3.10
C ALA A 321 -13.57 33.65 -4.22
N GLY A 322 -13.73 33.25 -5.48
CA GLY A 322 -13.37 34.08 -6.63
C GLY A 322 -14.19 35.37 -6.72
N VAL A 323 -15.50 35.32 -6.41
CA VAL A 323 -16.32 36.54 -6.33
C VAL A 323 -15.86 37.45 -5.19
N ALA A 324 -15.49 36.90 -4.04
CA ALA A 324 -14.99 37.69 -2.92
C ALA A 324 -13.64 38.37 -3.24
N GLU A 325 -12.77 37.71 -4.00
CA GLU A 325 -11.48 38.24 -4.45
C GLU A 325 -11.68 39.40 -5.44
N LEU A 326 -12.49 39.22 -6.49
CA LEU A 326 -12.83 40.28 -7.44
C LEU A 326 -13.46 41.51 -6.78
N LEU A 327 -14.28 41.29 -5.74
CA LEU A 327 -14.88 42.37 -4.97
C LEU A 327 -13.86 43.12 -4.12
N ARG A 328 -12.83 42.43 -3.60
CA ARG A 328 -11.72 43.04 -2.85
C ARG A 328 -10.88 43.92 -3.76
N GLU A 329 -10.48 43.41 -4.93
CA GLU A 329 -9.71 44.15 -5.93
C GLU A 329 -10.42 45.47 -6.31
N ARG A 330 -11.75 45.42 -6.52
CA ARG A 330 -12.55 46.60 -6.86
C ARG A 330 -12.61 47.64 -5.74
N ASP A 331 -12.67 47.20 -4.48
CA ASP A 331 -12.71 48.10 -3.33
C ASP A 331 -11.31 48.74 -3.07
N GLU A 332 -10.22 48.06 -3.44
CA GLU A 332 -8.85 48.58 -3.40
C GLU A 332 -8.55 49.61 -4.52
N GLU A 333 -9.19 49.49 -5.69
CA GLU A 333 -9.09 50.44 -6.81
C GLU A 333 -9.90 51.75 -6.65
N GLY A 334 -10.49 52.00 -5.47
CA GLY A 334 -11.12 53.30 -5.13
C GLY A 334 -12.60 53.45 -5.49
N GLY A 335 -13.29 52.36 -5.85
CA GLY A 335 -14.73 52.37 -6.11
C GLY A 335 -15.57 52.43 -4.83
N GLY A 336 -16.02 53.62 -4.42
CA GLY A 336 -16.90 53.81 -3.25
C GLY A 336 -18.19 52.99 -3.30
N GLY A 337 -18.21 51.81 -2.66
CA GLY A 337 -19.37 50.92 -2.66
C GLY A 337 -19.34 49.72 -1.70
N GLY A 338 -18.50 49.73 -0.66
CA GLY A 338 -18.20 48.55 0.19
C GLY A 338 -19.41 47.87 0.86
N ALA A 339 -20.55 48.56 1.03
CA ALA A 339 -21.75 47.98 1.65
C ALA A 339 -22.51 47.00 0.73
N GLY A 340 -22.44 47.16 -0.60
CA GLY A 340 -23.09 46.26 -1.56
C GLY A 340 -22.29 44.97 -1.78
N SER A 341 -20.97 45.11 -1.82
CA SER A 341 -19.99 44.02 -1.93
C SER A 341 -20.12 43.00 -0.79
N LEU A 342 -20.12 43.48 0.46
CA LEU A 342 -20.28 42.65 1.66
C LEU A 342 -21.62 41.91 1.74
N ARG A 343 -22.70 42.50 1.23
CA ARG A 343 -24.03 41.86 1.20
C ARG A 343 -24.10 40.73 0.17
N LEU A 344 -23.50 40.92 -1.00
CA LEU A 344 -23.48 39.90 -2.06
C LEU A 344 -22.62 38.70 -1.65
N SER A 345 -21.44 38.94 -1.08
CA SER A 345 -20.57 37.88 -0.55
C SER A 345 -21.27 37.02 0.52
N ARG A 346 -21.94 37.65 1.50
CA ARG A 346 -22.72 36.92 2.52
C ARG A 346 -23.88 36.12 1.94
N ALA A 347 -24.58 36.66 0.94
CA ALA A 347 -25.71 35.97 0.30
C ALA A 347 -25.25 34.72 -0.47
N LEU A 348 -24.12 34.82 -1.20
CA LEU A 348 -23.50 33.70 -1.90
C LEU A 348 -23.04 32.62 -0.93
N GLN A 349 -22.42 33.00 0.18
CA GLN A 349 -21.92 32.06 1.19
C GLN A 349 -23.05 31.33 1.93
N LYS A 350 -24.18 32.02 2.18
CA LYS A 350 -25.39 31.39 2.73
C LYS A 350 -25.99 30.36 1.76
N ASN A 351 -26.12 30.70 0.47
CA ASN A 351 -26.62 29.77 -0.54
C ASN A 351 -25.70 28.56 -0.71
N HIS A 352 -24.37 28.74 -0.64
CA HIS A 352 -23.41 27.64 -0.66
C HIS A 352 -23.64 26.67 0.51
N ASN A 353 -23.74 27.17 1.73
CA ASN A 353 -23.97 26.34 2.91
C ASN A 353 -25.28 25.53 2.81
N GLU A 354 -26.36 26.13 2.27
CA GLU A 354 -27.62 25.40 2.05
C GLU A 354 -27.50 24.27 1.01
N VAL A 355 -26.77 24.49 -0.08
CA VAL A 355 -26.50 23.45 -1.09
C VAL A 355 -25.68 22.30 -0.50
N MET A 356 -24.63 22.61 0.28
CA MET A 356 -23.77 21.60 0.91
C MET A 356 -24.52 20.76 1.95
N VAL A 357 -25.49 21.34 2.67
CA VAL A 357 -26.36 20.58 3.59
C VAL A 357 -27.27 19.63 2.80
N ARG A 358 -27.79 20.05 1.64
CA ARG A 358 -28.62 19.18 0.79
C ARG A 358 -27.83 18.05 0.17
N LEU A 359 -26.61 18.30 -0.30
CA LEU A 359 -25.73 17.26 -0.85
C LEU A 359 -25.38 16.20 0.22
N ARG A 360 -25.00 16.62 1.43
CA ARG A 360 -24.71 15.69 2.53
C ARG A 360 -25.90 14.80 2.94
N ARG A 361 -27.14 15.23 2.70
CA ARG A 361 -28.35 14.40 2.93
C ARG A 361 -28.62 13.38 1.83
N LEU A 362 -28.00 13.53 0.65
CA LEU A 362 -28.12 12.57 -0.45
C LEU A 362 -27.05 11.47 -0.36
N GLU A 363 -26.00 11.69 0.43
CA GLU A 363 -24.91 10.73 0.69
C GLU A 363 -25.19 9.80 1.89
N SER A 364 -26.21 10.08 2.70
CA SER A 364 -26.70 9.25 3.81
C SER A 364 -27.88 8.38 3.38
#